data_AF-A0A938AP84-F1
#
_entry.id   AF-A0A938AP84-F1
#
_cell.length_a   1.000
_cell.length_b   1.000
_cell.length_c   1.000
_cell.angle_alpha   90.00
_cell.angle_beta   90.00
_cell.angle_gamma   90.00
#
_symmetry.space_group_name_H-M   'P 1'
#
loop_
_entity.id
_entity.type
_entity.pdbx_description
1 polymer ?
#
loop_
_entity_poly.entity_id
_entity_poly.type
_entity_poly.pdbx_seq_one_letter_code
_entity_poly.pdbx_strand_id
1 'polypeptide(L)'
;SFTEPYFLDQRIAAGFDVFARRQDAYSYSIYSSTSVGGTVRFGIPITEELSFSPHYSIYQTTISVPNDSKRPYNDCLIPVPGYTPGFSPFFPTPSLFINCQSNGEASLAIKTSQGTLLTSLIGYQLNYNSIDNFKNPHNGWLATFGQDAAGLGGGAHYLRTTGDIRYFREVPYLDDVVGIARLQGGDLSTFGGYKARIQDNFNLGPSLVRGFAPGGIGPRDSNILTSLTNNRGNSLGGSNYVGGSLEVQFPIWGLPKDLGLRGALFADAGSLWNFRGRTNFANNLPTIPGVTCIGAYTPQAAFGQGNCVVPIANRFALRSSVGASVLWNSPMGPIRFDYAVVTSKVYGDITQAFRFSGGTNF
;
A
#
# COMPACT_ATOMS: atom_id res chain seq x y z
N SER A 1 -13.92 -5.97 19.48
CA SER A 1 -13.85 -7.30 18.87
C SER A 1 -14.54 -8.26 19.82
N PHE A 2 -15.48 -9.06 19.31
CA PHE A 2 -16.06 -10.19 20.02
C PHE A 2 -15.86 -11.44 19.15
N THR A 3 -15.51 -12.56 19.79
CA THR A 3 -15.32 -13.84 19.11
C THR A 3 -15.84 -14.95 20.03
N GLU A 4 -16.79 -15.74 19.52
CA GLU A 4 -17.27 -16.98 20.10
C GLU A 4 -16.53 -18.15 19.41
N PRO A 5 -15.61 -18.85 20.09
CA PRO A 5 -14.86 -19.96 19.49
C PRO A 5 -15.70 -21.21 19.20
N TYR A 6 -16.80 -21.42 19.92
CA TYR A 6 -17.68 -22.59 19.75
C TYR A 6 -19.11 -22.15 19.44
N PHE A 7 -19.31 -21.54 18.27
CA PHE A 7 -20.61 -21.06 17.87
C PHE A 7 -21.58 -22.22 17.65
N LEU A 8 -22.73 -22.18 18.35
CA LEU A 8 -23.78 -23.21 18.32
C LEU A 8 -23.26 -24.61 18.73
N ASP A 9 -22.34 -24.68 19.70
CA ASP A 9 -21.70 -25.93 20.16
C ASP A 9 -20.92 -26.68 19.06
N GLN A 10 -20.61 -25.99 17.96
CA GLN A 10 -19.78 -26.53 16.88
C GLN A 10 -18.37 -25.94 16.95
N ARG A 11 -17.39 -26.63 16.38
CA ARG A 11 -16.00 -26.14 16.24
C ARG A 11 -15.92 -25.06 15.14
N ILE A 12 -16.76 -24.04 15.25
CA ILE A 12 -16.84 -22.90 14.34
C ILE A 12 -16.66 -21.64 15.18
N ALA A 13 -15.62 -20.88 14.87
CA ALA A 13 -15.46 -19.56 15.46
C ALA A 13 -16.39 -18.58 14.73
N ALA A 14 -17.18 -17.79 15.45
CA ALA A 14 -17.95 -16.69 14.90
C ALA A 14 -17.60 -15.41 15.65
N GLY A 15 -17.41 -14.31 14.94
CA GLY A 15 -17.04 -13.06 15.59
C GLY A 15 -17.44 -11.83 14.81
N PHE A 16 -17.49 -10.71 15.51
CA PHE A 16 -17.69 -9.41 14.89
C PHE A 16 -16.72 -8.37 15.45
N ASP A 17 -16.31 -7.46 14.57
CA ASP A 17 -15.54 -6.29 14.90
C ASP A 17 -16.29 -5.03 14.51
N VAL A 18 -16.12 -4.01 15.34
CA VAL A 18 -16.42 -2.62 14.99
C VAL A 18 -15.12 -1.86 15.09
N PHE A 19 -14.80 -1.07 14.07
CA PHE A 19 -13.53 -0.35 13.99
C PHE A 19 -13.72 1.07 13.47
N ALA A 20 -12.86 1.95 13.97
CA ALA A 20 -12.64 3.27 13.43
C ALA A 20 -11.13 3.46 13.28
N ARG A 21 -10.65 3.67 12.06
CA ARG A 21 -9.23 3.83 11.72
C ARG A 21 -9.04 5.14 10.98
N ARG A 22 -8.11 5.96 11.47
CA ARG A 22 -7.61 7.14 10.77
C ARG A 22 -6.17 6.90 10.35
N GLN A 23 -5.88 7.15 9.08
CA GLN A 23 -4.54 7.05 8.50
C GLN A 23 -4.19 8.36 7.82
N ASP A 24 -3.27 9.09 8.44
CA ASP A 24 -2.68 10.31 7.91
C ASP A 24 -1.43 9.92 7.10
N ALA A 25 -1.53 9.88 5.76
CA ALA A 25 -0.48 9.36 4.88
C ALA A 25 0.54 10.40 4.41
N TYR A 26 0.52 11.63 4.97
CA TYR A 26 1.16 12.83 4.41
C TYR A 26 2.66 12.70 4.08
N SER A 27 3.39 11.79 4.70
CA SER A 27 4.81 11.56 4.42
C SER A 27 5.09 10.82 3.12
N TYR A 28 4.12 10.07 2.58
CA TYR A 28 4.28 9.29 1.34
C TYR A 28 3.11 9.43 0.35
N SER A 29 1.95 9.90 0.81
CA SER A 29 0.81 10.24 -0.02
C SER A 29 0.04 11.43 0.52
N ILE A 30 -0.44 12.28 -0.37
CA ILE A 30 -0.97 13.61 -0.04
C ILE A 30 -2.47 13.55 0.31
N TYR A 31 -2.85 12.65 1.23
CA TYR A 31 -4.22 12.54 1.74
C TYR A 31 -4.29 11.93 3.14
N SER A 32 -5.41 12.14 3.81
CA SER A 32 -5.84 11.39 4.99
C SER A 32 -7.06 10.54 4.64
N SER A 33 -7.11 9.33 5.20
CA SER A 33 -8.26 8.44 5.08
C SER A 33 -8.79 8.07 6.46
N THR A 34 -10.09 8.21 6.65
CA THR A 34 -10.80 7.76 7.85
C THR A 34 -11.79 6.68 7.45
N SER A 35 -11.66 5.50 8.03
CA SER A 35 -12.52 4.34 7.80
C SER A 35 -13.28 4.00 9.07
N VAL A 36 -14.61 3.92 8.99
CA VAL A 36 -15.47 3.50 10.09
C VAL A 36 -16.38 2.39 9.59
N GLY A 37 -16.44 1.27 10.31
CA GLY A 37 -17.26 0.15 9.89
C GLY A 37 -17.23 -1.03 10.83
N GLY A 38 -17.71 -2.15 10.32
CA GLY A 38 -17.69 -3.42 11.03
C GLY A 38 -17.52 -4.60 10.09
N THR A 39 -17.11 -5.71 10.68
CA THR A 39 -16.89 -6.98 9.99
C THR A 39 -17.51 -8.09 10.80
N VAL A 40 -18.24 -8.97 10.13
CA VAL A 40 -18.64 -10.28 10.66
C VAL A 40 -17.75 -11.32 10.00
N ARG A 41 -17.20 -12.25 10.79
CA ARG A 41 -16.29 -13.29 10.32
C ARG A 41 -16.65 -14.63 10.94
N PHE A 42 -16.38 -15.69 10.18
CA PHE A 42 -16.41 -17.06 10.67
C PHE A 42 -15.04 -17.71 10.48
N GLY A 43 -14.72 -18.72 11.28
CA GLY A 43 -13.52 -19.53 11.19
C GLY A 43 -13.91 -21.00 11.28
N ILE A 44 -13.88 -21.68 10.14
CA ILE A 44 -14.30 -23.07 9.99
C ILE A 44 -13.04 -23.90 9.74
N PRO A 45 -12.60 -24.74 10.69
CA PRO A 45 -11.52 -25.69 10.45
C PRO A 45 -12.01 -26.78 9.49
N ILE A 46 -11.36 -26.91 8.33
CA ILE A 46 -11.64 -27.99 7.37
C ILE A 46 -10.76 -29.21 7.71
N THR A 47 -9.49 -28.97 8.03
CA THR A 47 -8.53 -29.97 8.52
C THR A 47 -7.76 -29.38 9.71
N GLU A 48 -6.74 -30.07 10.22
CA GLU A 48 -5.88 -29.54 11.29
C GLU A 48 -5.04 -28.35 10.80
N GLU A 49 -4.69 -28.34 9.51
CA GLU A 49 -3.84 -27.33 8.88
C GLU A 49 -4.62 -26.31 8.06
N LEU A 50 -5.75 -26.69 7.46
CA LEU A 50 -6.56 -25.84 6.59
C LEU A 50 -7.80 -25.30 7.31
N SER A 51 -7.94 -23.98 7.33
CA SER A 51 -9.14 -23.28 7.78
C SER A 51 -9.72 -22.39 6.69
N PHE A 52 -11.05 -22.32 6.66
CA PHE A 52 -11.83 -21.46 5.79
C PHE A 52 -12.51 -20.37 6.62
N SER A 53 -12.29 -19.12 6.23
CA SER A 53 -12.74 -17.95 6.99
C SER A 53 -13.56 -17.00 6.11
N PRO A 54 -14.85 -17.28 5.89
CA PRO A 54 -15.73 -16.36 5.19
C PRO A 54 -16.02 -15.14 6.07
N HIS A 55 -16.16 -13.98 5.43
CA HIS A 55 -16.40 -12.73 6.12
C HIS A 55 -17.25 -11.78 5.28
N TYR A 56 -17.95 -10.90 5.97
CA TYR A 56 -18.68 -9.78 5.41
C TYR A 56 -18.25 -8.51 6.12
N SER A 57 -17.88 -7.50 5.35
CA SER A 57 -17.46 -6.20 5.88
C SER A 57 -18.26 -5.09 5.25
N ILE A 58 -18.71 -4.17 6.10
CA ILE A 58 -19.34 -2.93 5.69
C ILE A 58 -18.61 -1.76 6.37
N TYR A 59 -18.08 -0.85 5.56
CA TYR A 59 -17.36 0.31 6.09
C TYR A 59 -17.51 1.53 5.18
N GLN A 60 -17.54 2.70 5.79
CA GLN A 60 -17.46 3.98 5.12
C GLN A 60 -16.03 4.49 5.17
N THR A 61 -15.51 4.90 4.01
CA THR A 61 -14.19 5.51 3.86
C THR A 61 -14.34 6.95 3.42
N THR A 62 -13.78 7.86 4.20
CA THR A 62 -13.72 9.29 3.92
C THR A 62 -12.29 9.68 3.59
N ILE A 63 -12.05 10.14 2.37
CA ILE A 63 -10.76 10.75 1.98
C ILE A 63 -10.87 12.26 2.15
N SER A 64 -9.85 12.86 2.76
CA SER A 64 -9.65 14.30 2.80
C SER A 64 -8.24 14.67 2.32
N VAL A 65 -8.16 15.76 1.55
CA VAL A 65 -6.90 16.39 1.14
C VAL A 65 -6.78 17.68 1.95
N PRO A 66 -5.71 17.88 2.75
CA PRO A 66 -5.58 19.09 3.55
C PRO A 66 -5.25 20.27 2.62
N ASN A 67 -5.71 21.45 3.02
CA ASN A 67 -5.51 22.68 2.26
C ASN A 67 -5.40 23.87 3.20
N ASP A 68 -4.27 23.95 3.91
CA ASP A 68 -3.96 24.98 4.89
C ASP A 68 -2.60 25.64 4.59
N SER A 69 -2.22 26.68 5.34
CA SER A 69 -0.98 27.42 5.11
C SER A 69 0.30 26.59 5.27
N LYS A 70 0.25 25.46 6.00
CA LYS A 70 1.37 24.52 6.15
C LYS A 70 1.31 23.38 5.12
N ARG A 71 0.12 23.09 4.58
CA ARG A 71 -0.18 21.98 3.67
C ARG A 71 -1.15 22.43 2.57
N PRO A 72 -0.69 23.24 1.59
CA PRO A 72 -1.54 23.73 0.49
C PRO A 72 -1.63 22.69 -0.62
N TYR A 73 -2.29 21.56 -0.37
CA TYR A 73 -2.33 20.41 -1.30
C TYR A 73 -3.59 20.34 -2.16
N ASN A 74 -4.44 21.37 -2.13
CA ASN A 74 -5.60 21.48 -3.01
C ASN A 74 -5.83 22.93 -3.49
N ASP A 75 -4.75 23.69 -3.59
CA ASP A 75 -4.78 25.12 -3.79
C ASP A 75 -4.95 25.55 -5.26
N CYS A 76 -4.70 24.66 -6.23
CA CYS A 76 -5.14 24.89 -7.62
C CYS A 76 -6.67 24.87 -7.75
N LEU A 77 -7.41 24.26 -6.80
CA LEU A 77 -8.88 24.27 -6.81
C LEU A 77 -9.42 25.34 -5.87
N ILE A 78 -8.85 25.45 -4.67
CA ILE A 78 -9.29 26.35 -3.60
C ILE A 78 -8.06 27.11 -3.09
N PRO A 79 -7.73 28.29 -3.64
CA PRO A 79 -6.53 29.01 -3.24
C PRO A 79 -6.61 29.46 -1.78
N VAL A 80 -5.48 29.41 -1.07
CA VAL A 80 -5.33 29.94 0.30
C VAL A 80 -4.97 31.43 0.20
N PRO A 81 -5.87 32.34 0.63
CA PRO A 81 -5.63 33.78 0.50
C PRO A 81 -4.30 34.20 1.14
N GLY A 82 -3.49 34.95 0.38
CA GLY A 82 -2.20 35.49 0.85
C GLY A 82 -1.05 34.50 0.96
N TYR A 83 -1.25 33.20 0.66
CA TYR A 83 -0.21 32.17 0.75
C TYR A 83 0.07 31.47 -0.58
N THR A 84 -0.97 31.13 -1.34
CA THR A 84 -0.80 30.30 -2.55
C THR A 84 -0.90 31.17 -3.80
N PRO A 85 -0.02 30.97 -4.81
CA PRO A 85 -0.21 31.57 -6.13
C PRO A 85 -1.56 31.06 -6.66
N GLY A 86 -2.54 31.97 -6.78
CA GLY A 86 -3.93 31.61 -7.05
C GLY A 86 -4.17 30.93 -8.40
N PHE A 87 -5.46 30.68 -8.69
CA PHE A 87 -5.91 30.04 -9.94
C PHE A 87 -5.36 30.77 -11.18
N SER A 88 -4.47 30.13 -11.92
CA SER A 88 -4.05 30.59 -13.24
C SER A 88 -5.02 30.00 -14.27
N PRO A 89 -5.75 30.88 -14.99
CA PRO A 89 -5.07 31.70 -16.01
C PRO A 89 -5.31 33.23 -15.98
N PHE A 90 -5.84 33.84 -14.89
CA PHE A 90 -6.25 35.27 -14.91
C PHE A 90 -5.36 36.27 -14.15
N PHE A 91 -4.16 35.86 -13.70
CA PHE A 91 -3.17 36.80 -13.15
C PHE A 91 -2.17 37.24 -14.24
N PRO A 92 -1.74 38.52 -14.27
CA PRO A 92 -0.98 39.10 -15.39
C PRO A 92 0.48 38.63 -15.49
N THR A 93 0.96 37.74 -14.63
CA THR A 93 2.34 37.21 -14.65
C THR A 93 2.39 35.69 -14.40
N PRO A 94 1.79 34.85 -15.27
CA PRO A 94 1.90 33.40 -15.15
C PRO A 94 3.38 33.00 -15.32
N SER A 95 3.96 32.39 -14.28
CA SER A 95 5.35 31.92 -14.26
C SER A 95 5.39 30.38 -14.28
N LEU A 96 6.29 29.82 -15.09
CA LEU A 96 6.62 28.39 -15.07
C LEU A 96 7.20 27.94 -13.72
N PHE A 97 7.68 28.89 -12.90
CA PHE A 97 8.37 28.62 -11.65
C PHE A 97 7.51 28.85 -10.41
N ILE A 98 6.46 29.67 -10.50
CA ILE A 98 5.58 30.03 -9.37
C ILE A 98 4.13 29.87 -9.83
N ASN A 99 3.55 28.71 -9.54
CA ASN A 99 2.14 28.39 -9.80
C ASN A 99 1.61 27.46 -8.68
N CYS A 100 0.31 27.15 -8.69
CA CYS A 100 -0.31 26.30 -7.67
C CYS A 100 0.24 24.86 -7.62
N GLN A 101 1.03 24.41 -8.59
CA GLN A 101 1.73 23.12 -8.52
C GLN A 101 3.09 23.19 -7.81
N SER A 102 3.65 24.39 -7.64
CA SER A 102 5.03 24.62 -7.17
C SER A 102 5.24 24.40 -5.68
N ASN A 103 4.18 24.43 -4.89
CA ASN A 103 4.19 24.26 -3.44
C ASN A 103 3.72 22.87 -2.97
N GLY A 104 3.57 21.91 -3.89
CA GLY A 104 3.34 20.49 -3.56
C GLY A 104 1.91 20.00 -3.76
N GLU A 105 1.30 20.34 -4.89
CA GLU A 105 -0.09 20.01 -5.21
C GLU A 105 -0.41 18.51 -5.25
N ALA A 106 -1.60 18.13 -4.73
CA ALA A 106 -2.06 16.75 -4.83
C ALA A 106 -2.48 16.38 -6.26
N SER A 107 -2.18 15.14 -6.65
CA SER A 107 -2.59 14.55 -7.92
C SER A 107 -4.11 14.64 -8.10
N LEU A 108 -4.55 14.83 -9.34
CA LEU A 108 -5.96 14.90 -9.66
C LEU A 108 -6.70 13.59 -9.31
N ALA A 109 -6.01 12.46 -9.36
CA ALA A 109 -6.54 11.17 -8.88
C ALA A 109 -6.80 11.17 -7.37
N ILE A 110 -5.98 11.86 -6.57
CA ILE A 110 -6.17 12.00 -5.11
C ILE A 110 -7.37 12.90 -4.85
N LYS A 111 -7.43 14.06 -5.50
CA LYS A 111 -8.49 15.05 -5.31
C LYS A 111 -9.86 14.52 -5.69
N THR A 112 -9.97 13.81 -6.81
CA THR A 112 -11.24 13.19 -7.23
C THR A 112 -11.66 11.99 -6.38
N SER A 113 -10.72 11.40 -5.63
CA SER A 113 -11.04 10.37 -4.65
C SER A 113 -11.57 10.95 -3.32
N GLN A 114 -11.52 12.27 -3.14
CA GLN A 114 -12.02 12.97 -1.96
C GLN A 114 -13.53 12.75 -1.78
N GLY A 115 -13.96 12.63 -0.53
CA GLY A 115 -15.35 12.40 -0.16
C GLY A 115 -15.56 11.06 0.53
N THR A 116 -16.83 10.74 0.77
CA THR A 116 -17.27 9.54 1.46
C THR A 116 -17.68 8.46 0.46
N LEU A 117 -17.31 7.21 0.71
CA LEU A 117 -17.83 6.07 -0.02
C LEU A 117 -18.10 4.91 0.95
N LEU A 118 -19.31 4.38 0.88
CA LEU A 118 -19.68 3.13 1.54
C LEU A 118 -19.17 1.96 0.70
N THR A 119 -18.45 1.04 1.33
CA THR A 119 -18.01 -0.22 0.76
C THR A 119 -18.69 -1.35 1.51
N SER A 120 -19.38 -2.21 0.76
CA SER A 120 -19.96 -3.45 1.24
C SER A 120 -19.30 -4.58 0.46
N LEU A 121 -18.64 -5.48 1.17
CA LEU A 121 -17.90 -6.59 0.57
C LEU A 121 -18.19 -7.91 1.27
N ILE A 122 -18.18 -8.97 0.47
CA ILE A 122 -18.15 -10.35 0.93
C ILE A 122 -16.83 -10.94 0.49
N GLY A 123 -16.20 -11.72 1.36
CA GLY A 123 -14.95 -12.36 1.03
C GLY A 123 -14.75 -13.65 1.79
N TYR A 124 -13.69 -14.35 1.42
CA TYR A 124 -13.23 -15.49 2.19
C TYR A 124 -11.71 -15.56 2.18
N GLN A 125 -11.18 -16.19 3.22
CA GLN A 125 -9.77 -16.46 3.37
C GLN A 125 -9.56 -17.94 3.63
N LEU A 126 -8.67 -18.56 2.86
CA LEU A 126 -8.16 -19.90 3.10
C LEU A 126 -6.80 -19.77 3.78
N ASN A 127 -6.66 -20.34 4.97
CA ASN A 127 -5.40 -20.34 5.71
C ASN A 127 -4.92 -21.77 5.88
N TYR A 128 -3.75 -22.06 5.31
CA TYR A 128 -3.05 -23.32 5.48
C TYR A 128 -1.84 -23.08 6.38
N ASN A 129 -1.74 -23.83 7.47
CA ASN A 129 -0.66 -23.72 8.42
C ASN A 129 -0.18 -25.11 8.86
N SER A 130 1.04 -25.44 8.48
CA SER A 130 1.72 -26.68 8.86
C SER A 130 3.04 -26.39 9.60
N ILE A 131 3.21 -25.17 10.12
CA ILE A 131 4.46 -24.79 10.81
C ILE A 131 4.58 -25.52 12.14
N ASP A 132 5.81 -25.88 12.49
CA ASP A 132 6.14 -26.56 13.74
C ASP A 132 5.94 -25.69 14.99
N ASN A 133 6.27 -24.40 14.91
CA ASN A 133 6.15 -23.48 16.04
C ASN A 133 5.68 -22.09 15.58
N PHE A 134 4.62 -21.59 16.24
CA PHE A 134 4.03 -20.28 15.92
C PHE A 134 4.92 -19.07 16.24
N LYS A 135 5.80 -19.19 17.25
CA LYS A 135 6.68 -18.10 17.68
C LYS A 135 8.01 -18.12 16.96
N ASN A 136 8.54 -19.31 16.69
CA ASN A 136 9.84 -19.50 16.06
C ASN A 136 9.78 -20.67 15.06
N PRO A 137 9.18 -20.46 13.87
CA PRO A 137 9.00 -21.52 12.89
C PRO A 137 10.34 -21.92 12.26
N HIS A 138 10.66 -23.21 12.30
CA HIS A 138 11.84 -23.77 11.63
C HIS A 138 11.46 -24.57 10.39
N ASN A 139 10.30 -25.22 10.41
CA ASN A 139 9.85 -26.08 9.32
C ASN A 139 8.36 -25.92 9.05
N GLY A 140 8.00 -26.01 7.77
CA GLY A 140 6.61 -26.10 7.32
C GLY A 140 6.18 -24.95 6.43
N TRP A 141 4.88 -24.87 6.18
CA TRP A 141 4.27 -23.90 5.29
C TRP A 141 3.28 -23.03 6.05
N LEU A 142 3.27 -21.75 5.70
CA LEU A 142 2.22 -20.82 6.06
C LEU A 142 1.71 -20.18 4.77
N ALA A 143 0.48 -20.50 4.37
CA ALA A 143 -0.13 -19.97 3.17
C ALA A 143 -1.49 -19.36 3.46
N THR A 144 -1.73 -18.20 2.88
CA THR A 144 -2.98 -17.46 2.94
C THR A 144 -3.41 -17.11 1.53
N PHE A 145 -4.64 -17.46 1.19
CA PHE A 145 -5.31 -17.03 -0.02
C PHE A 145 -6.58 -16.28 0.34
N GLY A 146 -6.76 -15.08 -0.20
CA GLY A 146 -7.92 -14.22 0.07
C GLY A 146 -8.61 -13.83 -1.23
N GLN A 147 -9.94 -13.83 -1.22
CA GLN A 147 -10.76 -13.30 -2.30
C GLN A 147 -11.90 -12.46 -1.74
N ASP A 148 -11.92 -11.17 -2.07
CA ASP A 148 -12.92 -10.20 -1.61
C ASP A 148 -13.66 -9.61 -2.82
N ALA A 149 -14.99 -9.63 -2.79
CA ALA A 149 -15.85 -9.01 -3.78
C ALA A 149 -16.64 -7.86 -3.13
N ALA A 150 -16.36 -6.64 -3.55
CA ALA A 150 -17.09 -5.44 -3.16
C ALA A 150 -18.18 -5.12 -4.21
N GLY A 151 -19.38 -4.75 -3.76
CA GLY A 151 -20.51 -4.40 -4.64
C GLY A 151 -21.90 -4.78 -4.11
N LEU A 152 -22.01 -5.27 -2.88
CA LEU A 152 -23.28 -5.70 -2.27
C LEU A 152 -24.06 -4.54 -1.64
N GLY A 153 -24.25 -3.44 -2.38
CA GLY A 153 -24.97 -2.24 -1.93
C GLY A 153 -24.10 -1.06 -1.49
N GLY A 154 -22.77 -1.13 -1.73
CA GLY A 154 -21.85 0.01 -1.61
C GLY A 154 -21.54 0.66 -2.95
N GLY A 155 -20.83 1.80 -2.93
CA GLY A 155 -20.38 2.47 -4.16
C GLY A 155 -19.12 1.86 -4.80
N ALA A 156 -18.39 1.02 -4.07
CA ALA A 156 -17.21 0.33 -4.57
C ALA A 156 -17.59 -0.99 -5.27
N HIS A 157 -17.05 -1.22 -6.47
CA HIS A 157 -17.29 -2.44 -7.24
C HIS A 157 -15.95 -3.01 -7.74
N TYR A 158 -15.42 -3.99 -7.01
CA TYR A 158 -14.15 -4.63 -7.35
C TYR A 158 -14.06 -6.05 -6.80
N LEU A 159 -13.24 -6.86 -7.46
CA LEU A 159 -12.76 -8.15 -6.98
C LEU A 159 -11.29 -7.98 -6.61
N ARG A 160 -10.95 -8.34 -5.38
CA ARG A 160 -9.58 -8.34 -4.85
C ARG A 160 -9.18 -9.77 -4.60
N THR A 161 -8.03 -10.17 -5.12
CA THR A 161 -7.43 -11.48 -4.87
C THR A 161 -6.04 -11.27 -4.31
N THR A 162 -5.72 -11.95 -3.21
CA THR A 162 -4.43 -11.86 -2.53
C THR A 162 -3.90 -13.25 -2.20
N GLY A 163 -2.58 -13.42 -2.29
CA GLY A 163 -1.89 -14.62 -1.87
C GLY A 163 -0.61 -14.27 -1.13
N ASP A 164 -0.33 -14.96 -0.03
CA ASP A 164 0.93 -14.94 0.71
C ASP A 164 1.30 -16.38 1.05
N ILE A 165 2.47 -16.83 0.63
CA ILE A 165 2.99 -18.18 0.91
C ILE A 165 4.36 -18.01 1.52
N ARG A 166 4.61 -18.69 2.63
CA ARG A 166 5.90 -18.77 3.30
C ARG A 166 6.26 -20.22 3.53
N TYR A 167 7.49 -20.55 3.19
CA TYR A 167 8.08 -21.86 3.42
C TYR A 167 9.27 -21.69 4.34
N PHE A 168 9.27 -22.45 5.43
CA PHE A 168 10.33 -22.49 6.42
C PHE A 168 11.03 -23.83 6.31
N ARG A 169 12.36 -23.79 6.26
CA ARG A 169 13.18 -24.99 6.27
C ARG A 169 14.47 -24.75 7.03
N GLU A 170 14.72 -25.56 8.03
CA GLU A 170 16.02 -25.59 8.71
C GLU A 170 17.09 -26.14 7.76
N VAL A 171 18.25 -25.48 7.73
CA VAL A 171 19.37 -25.89 6.89
C VAL A 171 20.03 -27.11 7.53
N PRO A 172 20.13 -28.25 6.81
CA PRO A 172 20.81 -29.42 7.34
C PRO A 172 22.26 -29.09 7.76
N TYR A 173 22.72 -29.68 8.87
CA TYR A 173 24.08 -29.55 9.40
C TYR A 173 24.46 -28.18 10.00
N LEU A 174 23.54 -27.20 10.04
CA LEU A 174 23.74 -25.93 10.73
C LEU A 174 22.66 -25.72 11.79
N ASP A 175 23.06 -25.78 13.06
CA ASP A 175 22.12 -25.64 14.17
C ASP A 175 21.45 -24.26 14.17
N ASP A 176 20.11 -24.26 14.20
CA ASP A 176 19.29 -23.06 14.37
C ASP A 176 19.39 -22.04 13.21
N VAL A 177 19.79 -22.50 12.03
CA VAL A 177 19.79 -21.72 10.79
C VAL A 177 18.55 -22.07 9.97
N VAL A 178 17.68 -21.08 9.75
CA VAL A 178 16.41 -21.27 9.06
C VAL A 178 16.39 -20.50 7.74
N GLY A 179 16.19 -21.22 6.65
CA GLY A 179 15.85 -20.65 5.36
C GLY A 179 14.36 -20.37 5.27
N ILE A 180 14.02 -19.19 4.75
CA ILE A 180 12.66 -18.72 4.58
C ILE A 180 12.50 -18.27 3.12
N ALA A 181 11.56 -18.89 2.42
CA ALA A 181 11.12 -18.44 1.10
C ALA A 181 9.70 -17.87 1.22
N ARG A 182 9.49 -16.64 0.77
CA ARG A 182 8.18 -15.99 0.74
C ARG A 182 7.81 -15.60 -0.68
N LEU A 183 6.59 -15.91 -1.07
CA LEU A 183 5.97 -15.45 -2.31
C LEU A 183 4.68 -14.72 -1.95
N GLN A 184 4.44 -13.58 -2.56
CA GLN A 184 3.23 -12.79 -2.36
C GLN A 184 2.74 -12.21 -3.68
N GLY A 185 1.43 -12.07 -3.83
CA GLY A 185 0.85 -11.47 -5.02
C GLY A 185 -0.57 -11.02 -4.80
N GLY A 186 -1.04 -10.13 -5.66
CA GLY A 186 -2.44 -9.72 -5.66
C GLY A 186 -2.87 -9.01 -6.93
N ASP A 187 -4.17 -9.11 -7.21
CA ASP A 187 -4.88 -8.41 -8.27
C ASP A 187 -6.11 -7.70 -7.68
N LEU A 188 -6.36 -6.51 -8.20
CA LEU A 188 -7.57 -5.73 -7.97
C LEU A 188 -8.21 -5.46 -9.33
N SER A 189 -9.29 -6.16 -9.62
CA SER A 189 -10.08 -5.99 -10.85
C SER A 189 -11.37 -5.25 -10.53
N THR A 190 -11.58 -4.11 -11.16
CA THR A 190 -12.84 -3.37 -11.02
C THR A 190 -13.86 -3.82 -12.05
N PHE A 191 -15.13 -3.76 -11.71
CA PHE A 191 -16.23 -4.14 -12.60
C PHE A 191 -17.38 -3.13 -12.53
N GLY A 192 -18.40 -3.29 -13.38
CA GLY A 192 -19.56 -2.39 -13.41
C GLY A 192 -19.22 -0.93 -13.76
N GLY A 193 -18.13 -0.71 -14.52
CA GLY A 193 -17.66 0.64 -14.89
C GLY A 193 -16.95 1.40 -13.76
N TYR A 194 -16.84 0.81 -12.58
CA TYR A 194 -16.17 1.41 -11.43
C TYR A 194 -14.68 1.65 -11.70
N LYS A 195 -14.18 2.80 -11.28
CA LYS A 195 -12.77 3.14 -11.28
C LYS A 195 -12.29 3.16 -9.83
N ALA A 196 -11.27 2.36 -9.53
CA ALA A 196 -10.73 2.22 -8.18
C ALA A 196 -10.27 3.59 -7.65
N ARG A 197 -10.61 3.90 -6.40
CA ARG A 197 -10.02 5.04 -5.69
C ARG A 197 -8.62 4.66 -5.22
N ILE A 198 -7.82 5.66 -4.87
CA ILE A 198 -6.40 5.45 -4.51
C ILE A 198 -6.23 4.52 -3.31
N GLN A 199 -7.15 4.56 -2.35
CA GLN A 199 -7.09 3.67 -1.18
C GLN A 199 -7.51 2.23 -1.46
N ASP A 200 -8.19 1.97 -2.59
CA ASP A 200 -8.58 0.62 -2.98
C ASP A 200 -7.40 -0.12 -3.62
N ASN A 201 -6.49 0.64 -4.25
CA ASN A 201 -5.24 0.14 -4.82
C ASN A 201 -4.27 -0.35 -3.74
N PHE A 202 -3.39 -1.27 -4.14
CA PHE A 202 -2.29 -1.70 -3.30
C PHE A 202 -1.24 -0.59 -3.23
N ASN A 203 -0.90 -0.19 -2.00
CA ASN A 203 0.14 0.79 -1.70
C ASN A 203 1.23 0.10 -0.89
N LEU A 204 2.07 -0.66 -1.59
CA LEU A 204 3.15 -1.42 -0.99
C LEU A 204 4.47 -0.62 -1.02
N GLY A 205 5.47 -1.14 -0.34
CA GLY A 205 6.81 -0.58 -0.33
C GLY A 205 7.73 -1.57 0.39
N PRO A 206 8.12 -1.32 1.64
CA PRO A 206 9.01 -2.21 2.36
C PRO A 206 8.36 -3.54 2.79
N SER A 207 7.04 -3.70 2.64
CA SER A 207 6.36 -5.01 2.76
C SER A 207 6.48 -5.89 1.51
N LEU A 208 6.75 -5.28 0.34
CA LEU A 208 6.96 -5.96 -0.93
C LEU A 208 8.44 -6.22 -1.18
N VAL A 209 9.27 -5.17 -1.10
CA VAL A 209 10.73 -5.21 -1.25
C VAL A 209 11.32 -4.25 -0.20
N ARG A 210 12.09 -4.78 0.75
CA ARG A 210 12.79 -3.95 1.75
C ARG A 210 13.76 -3.00 1.05
N GLY A 211 14.02 -1.83 1.63
CA GLY A 211 14.85 -0.79 1.00
C GLY A 211 14.08 0.26 0.21
N PHE A 212 12.78 0.07 0.01
CA PHE A 212 11.87 1.08 -0.52
C PHE A 212 11.06 1.73 0.61
N ALA A 213 10.78 3.03 0.47
CA ALA A 213 9.90 3.75 1.39
C ALA A 213 8.45 3.25 1.29
N PRO A 214 7.60 3.42 2.32
CA PRO A 214 6.16 3.20 2.20
C PRO A 214 5.58 3.99 1.01
N GLY A 215 4.81 3.35 0.13
CA GLY A 215 4.36 3.98 -1.12
C GLY A 215 5.51 4.39 -2.06
N GLY A 216 6.71 3.83 -1.86
CA GLY A 216 7.92 4.11 -2.63
C GLY A 216 8.02 3.31 -3.92
N ILE A 217 7.21 2.26 -4.09
CA ILE A 217 7.16 1.41 -5.28
C ILE A 217 5.82 1.63 -5.99
N GLY A 218 5.85 1.65 -7.32
CA GLY A 218 4.66 1.52 -8.16
C GLY A 218 4.30 2.79 -8.95
N PRO A 219 3.11 2.83 -9.54
CA PRO A 219 2.68 3.94 -10.38
C PRO A 219 2.60 5.25 -9.59
N ARG A 220 3.14 6.33 -10.16
CA ARG A 220 3.10 7.68 -9.56
C ARG A 220 2.62 8.70 -10.56
N ASP A 221 1.98 9.75 -10.07
CA ASP A 221 1.66 10.93 -10.87
C ASP A 221 2.80 11.94 -10.79
N SER A 222 3.29 12.35 -11.95
CA SER A 222 4.33 13.38 -12.11
C SER A 222 3.77 14.56 -12.90
N ASN A 223 4.04 15.77 -12.43
CA ASN A 223 3.81 17.02 -13.16
C ASN A 223 5.14 17.60 -13.67
N ILE A 224 5.08 18.67 -14.46
CA ILE A 224 6.26 19.32 -15.06
C ILE A 224 7.26 19.78 -13.99
N LEU A 225 6.79 20.34 -12.87
CA LEU A 225 7.64 20.82 -11.79
C LEU A 225 8.35 19.69 -11.05
N THR A 226 7.65 18.59 -10.75
CA THR A 226 8.23 17.40 -10.14
C THR A 226 9.28 16.77 -11.06
N SER A 227 9.05 16.79 -12.38
CA SER A 227 10.00 16.32 -13.37
C SER A 227 11.25 17.20 -13.47
N LEU A 228 11.10 18.53 -13.36
CA LEU A 228 12.20 19.51 -13.43
C LEU A 228 13.01 19.60 -12.13
N THR A 229 12.38 19.38 -10.97
CA THR A 229 13.00 19.51 -9.64
C THR A 229 13.46 18.18 -9.05
N ASN A 230 13.39 17.08 -9.81
CA ASN A 230 13.62 15.70 -9.34
C ASN A 230 12.74 15.29 -8.14
N ASN A 231 11.61 15.97 -7.93
CA ASN A 231 10.63 15.55 -6.95
C ASN A 231 9.88 14.32 -7.48
N ARG A 232 9.68 13.29 -6.66
CA ARG A 232 9.31 11.94 -7.12
C ARG A 232 7.81 11.74 -7.38
N GLY A 233 7.03 12.83 -7.42
CA GLY A 233 5.59 12.79 -7.68
C GLY A 233 4.77 12.05 -6.61
N ASN A 234 3.46 12.04 -6.78
CA ASN A 234 2.54 11.43 -5.81
C ASN A 234 2.33 9.94 -6.09
N SER A 235 2.37 9.10 -5.03
CA SER A 235 2.06 7.67 -5.18
C SER A 235 0.57 7.47 -5.47
N LEU A 236 0.27 6.70 -6.52
CA LEU A 236 -1.11 6.35 -6.89
C LEU A 236 -1.51 4.93 -6.44
N GLY A 237 -0.51 4.08 -6.17
CA GLY A 237 -0.68 2.65 -5.94
C GLY A 237 -0.88 1.86 -7.23
N GLY A 238 -0.73 0.54 -7.13
CA GLY A 238 -0.96 -0.39 -8.24
C GLY A 238 -2.16 -1.28 -7.99
N SER A 239 -2.84 -1.71 -9.05
CA SER A 239 -3.88 -2.73 -8.94
C SER A 239 -3.31 -4.14 -8.99
N ASN A 240 -2.05 -4.32 -9.40
CA ASN A 240 -1.37 -5.60 -9.43
C ASN A 240 -0.04 -5.55 -8.68
N TYR A 241 0.26 -6.57 -7.89
CA TYR A 241 1.59 -6.78 -7.35
C TYR A 241 2.01 -8.24 -7.36
N VAL A 242 3.32 -8.46 -7.40
CA VAL A 242 3.95 -9.74 -7.17
C VAL A 242 5.30 -9.49 -6.50
N GLY A 243 5.68 -10.33 -5.55
CA GLY A 243 6.97 -10.25 -4.90
C GLY A 243 7.42 -11.60 -4.35
N GLY A 244 8.73 -11.76 -4.29
CA GLY A 244 9.42 -12.87 -3.68
C GLY A 244 10.49 -12.36 -2.73
N SER A 245 10.73 -13.11 -1.66
CA SER A 245 11.79 -12.85 -0.70
C SER A 245 12.44 -14.17 -0.33
N LEU A 246 13.76 -14.19 -0.35
CA LEU A 246 14.57 -15.25 0.25
C LEU A 246 15.26 -14.66 1.46
N GLU A 247 15.12 -15.29 2.61
CA GLU A 247 15.73 -14.86 3.87
C GLU A 247 16.37 -16.05 4.56
N VAL A 248 17.55 -15.86 5.12
CA VAL A 248 18.21 -16.86 5.98
C VAL A 248 18.42 -16.22 7.33
N GLN A 249 17.87 -16.83 8.38
CA GLN A 249 18.03 -16.41 9.76
C GLN A 249 19.03 -17.32 10.46
N PHE A 250 19.89 -16.75 11.30
CA PHE A 250 20.94 -17.47 12.00
C PHE A 250 21.19 -16.88 13.39
N PRO A 251 21.69 -17.67 14.35
CA PRO A 251 22.14 -17.16 15.64
C PRO A 251 23.40 -16.30 15.46
N ILE A 252 23.53 -15.23 16.25
CA ILE A 252 24.74 -14.39 16.21
C ILE A 252 25.84 -15.10 17.00
N TRP A 253 26.95 -15.41 16.33
CA TRP A 253 28.08 -16.10 16.95
C TRP A 253 28.71 -15.24 18.06
N GLY A 254 28.96 -15.87 19.22
CA GLY A 254 29.54 -15.21 20.40
C GLY A 254 28.53 -14.57 21.36
N LEU A 255 27.23 -14.59 21.05
CA LEU A 255 26.18 -14.12 21.94
C LEU A 255 25.34 -15.29 22.50
N PRO A 256 24.97 -15.29 23.79
CA PRO A 256 24.03 -16.26 24.35
C PRO A 256 22.67 -16.19 23.62
N LYS A 257 22.11 -17.36 23.29
CA LYS A 257 20.80 -17.46 22.62
C LYS A 257 19.66 -16.85 23.46
N ASP A 258 19.83 -16.81 24.77
CA ASP A 258 18.87 -16.25 25.74
C ASP A 258 18.63 -14.74 25.57
N LEU A 259 19.55 -14.03 24.89
CA LEU A 259 19.34 -12.63 24.53
C LEU A 259 18.25 -12.44 23.47
N GLY A 260 17.81 -13.51 22.81
CA GLY A 260 16.78 -13.48 21.78
C GLY A 260 17.21 -12.76 20.51
N LEU A 261 18.51 -12.61 20.30
CA LEU A 261 19.11 -11.93 19.15
C LEU A 261 19.42 -12.91 18.01
N ARG A 262 19.01 -12.56 16.80
CA ARG A 262 19.31 -13.29 15.57
C ARG A 262 19.75 -12.34 14.47
N GLY A 263 20.65 -12.82 13.62
CA GLY A 263 20.96 -12.18 12.35
C GLY A 263 20.06 -12.74 11.25
N ALA A 264 19.83 -11.95 10.21
CA ALA A 264 19.31 -12.46 8.96
C ALA A 264 19.97 -11.80 7.76
N LEU A 265 20.06 -12.54 6.67
CA LEU A 265 20.39 -12.01 5.34
C LEU A 265 19.19 -12.23 4.44
N PHE A 266 18.90 -11.27 3.57
CA PHE A 266 17.76 -11.37 2.66
C PHE A 266 18.05 -10.84 1.27
N ALA A 267 17.29 -11.36 0.31
CA ALA A 267 17.19 -10.88 -1.05
C ALA A 267 15.71 -10.80 -1.43
N ASP A 268 15.25 -9.60 -1.77
CA ASP A 268 13.87 -9.32 -2.12
C ASP A 268 13.78 -8.91 -3.60
N ALA A 269 12.71 -9.31 -4.27
CA ALA A 269 12.37 -8.82 -5.59
C ALA A 269 10.85 -8.72 -5.76
N GLY A 270 10.37 -7.67 -6.42
CA GLY A 270 8.94 -7.48 -6.62
C GLY A 270 8.59 -6.33 -7.54
N SER A 271 7.32 -6.26 -7.90
CA SER A 271 6.76 -5.24 -8.78
C SER A 271 5.35 -4.87 -8.30
N LEU A 272 5.01 -3.59 -8.39
CA LEU A 272 3.66 -3.04 -8.20
C LEU A 272 3.36 -2.21 -9.45
N TRP A 273 2.27 -2.51 -10.14
CA TRP A 273 1.97 -1.88 -11.44
C TRP A 273 0.47 -1.80 -11.71
N ASN A 274 0.12 -1.32 -12.90
CA ASN A 274 -1.24 -1.28 -13.43
C ASN A 274 -2.22 -0.47 -12.56
N PHE A 275 -2.04 0.84 -12.50
CA PHE A 275 -3.04 1.73 -11.93
C PHE A 275 -4.31 1.72 -12.79
N ARG A 276 -5.41 1.15 -12.27
CA ARG A 276 -6.74 1.09 -12.91
C ARG A 276 -7.71 2.18 -12.43
N GLY A 277 -7.23 3.17 -11.68
CA GLY A 277 -8.03 4.32 -11.27
C GLY A 277 -8.39 5.24 -12.44
N ARG A 278 -9.20 6.26 -12.17
CA ARG A 278 -9.52 7.28 -13.18
C ARG A 278 -8.25 8.07 -13.52
N THR A 279 -7.92 8.17 -14.81
CA THR A 279 -6.75 8.94 -15.31
C THR A 279 -7.16 10.15 -16.12
N ASN A 280 -8.33 10.10 -16.77
CA ASN A 280 -8.87 11.23 -17.54
C ASN A 280 -9.96 11.95 -16.73
N PHE A 281 -9.73 13.23 -16.47
CA PHE A 281 -10.62 14.11 -15.72
C PHE A 281 -11.09 15.30 -16.55
N ALA A 282 -10.95 15.22 -17.87
CA ALA A 282 -11.56 16.17 -18.80
C ALA A 282 -13.09 16.07 -18.70
N ASN A 283 -13.67 16.92 -17.85
CA ASN A 283 -15.09 17.24 -17.81
C ASN A 283 -15.20 18.70 -18.22
N ASN A 284 -15.71 19.01 -19.42
CA ASN A 284 -16.10 20.32 -19.96
C ASN A 284 -15.82 21.54 -19.05
N LEU A 285 -14.53 21.87 -18.82
CA LEU A 285 -14.15 23.25 -18.51
C LEU A 285 -14.71 24.12 -19.65
N PRO A 286 -15.14 25.38 -19.40
CA PRO A 286 -15.71 26.22 -20.44
C PRO A 286 -14.80 26.19 -21.65
N THR A 287 -15.41 25.72 -22.73
CA THR A 287 -14.81 24.93 -23.80
C THR A 287 -13.74 25.68 -24.57
N ILE A 288 -12.52 25.13 -24.58
CA ILE A 288 -11.73 25.08 -25.82
C ILE A 288 -12.14 23.77 -26.51
N PRO A 289 -12.85 23.82 -27.65
CA PRO A 289 -13.19 22.62 -28.42
C PRO A 289 -11.92 21.86 -28.84
N GLY A 290 -11.91 20.54 -28.64
CA GLY A 290 -10.82 19.66 -29.14
C GLY A 290 -9.71 19.32 -28.16
N VAL A 291 -9.80 19.71 -26.88
CA VAL A 291 -8.77 19.35 -25.89
C VAL A 291 -8.92 17.89 -25.43
N THR A 292 -8.19 17.00 -26.10
CA THR A 292 -7.84 15.67 -25.61
C THR A 292 -6.94 15.79 -24.37
N CYS A 293 -7.07 14.88 -23.40
CA CYS A 293 -6.25 14.75 -22.17
C CYS A 293 -4.87 15.45 -22.25
N ILE A 294 -4.74 16.55 -21.52
CA ILE A 294 -3.52 17.33 -21.31
C ILE A 294 -2.87 16.84 -20.00
N GLY A 295 -1.82 16.04 -20.15
CA GLY A 295 -1.01 15.58 -19.02
C GLY A 295 -0.29 16.74 -18.34
N ALA A 296 -0.10 16.63 -17.03
CA ALA A 296 0.52 17.67 -16.18
C ALA A 296 2.00 17.99 -16.50
N TYR A 297 2.61 17.29 -17.46
CA TYR A 297 3.99 17.48 -17.94
C TYR A 297 4.06 18.19 -19.30
N THR A 298 2.93 18.60 -19.88
CA THR A 298 2.89 19.34 -21.15
C THR A 298 3.09 20.85 -20.95
N PRO A 299 3.69 21.58 -21.91
CA PRO A 299 3.83 23.03 -21.83
C PRO A 299 2.52 23.78 -21.62
N GLN A 300 1.41 23.24 -22.11
CA GLN A 300 0.06 23.79 -21.97
C GLN A 300 -0.49 23.66 -20.54
N ALA A 301 -0.05 22.64 -19.78
CA ALA A 301 -0.32 22.51 -18.35
C ALA A 301 0.71 23.25 -17.48
N ALA A 302 1.71 23.93 -18.06
CA ALA A 302 2.79 24.52 -17.27
C ALA A 302 2.38 25.76 -16.46
N PHE A 303 1.13 26.22 -16.64
CA PHE A 303 0.54 27.33 -15.92
C PHE A 303 -0.58 26.90 -14.97
N GLY A 304 -0.86 25.61 -14.75
CA GLY A 304 -1.96 25.15 -13.87
C GLY A 304 -2.02 23.63 -13.72
N GLN A 305 -3.06 23.11 -13.04
CA GLN A 305 -3.23 21.65 -12.97
C GLN A 305 -3.71 21.08 -14.32
N GLY A 306 -2.99 20.09 -14.86
CA GLY A 306 -3.44 19.34 -16.04
C GLY A 306 -4.77 18.62 -15.79
N ASN A 307 -5.47 18.22 -16.87
CA ASN A 307 -6.79 17.57 -16.78
C ASN A 307 -6.70 16.03 -16.84
N CYS A 308 -5.50 15.47 -16.89
CA CYS A 308 -5.30 14.04 -16.79
C CYS A 308 -3.99 13.66 -16.10
N VAL A 309 -4.02 12.46 -15.53
CA VAL A 309 -2.92 11.80 -14.86
C VAL A 309 -2.32 10.78 -15.81
N VAL A 310 -1.01 10.85 -16.02
CA VAL A 310 -0.26 9.85 -16.80
C VAL A 310 0.72 9.18 -15.86
N PRO A 311 0.36 8.01 -15.30
CA PRO A 311 1.18 7.37 -14.29
C PRO A 311 2.54 6.97 -14.88
N ILE A 312 3.63 7.47 -14.28
CA ILE A 312 4.97 6.94 -14.52
C ILE A 312 5.10 5.58 -13.84
N ALA A 313 6.00 4.72 -14.34
CA ALA A 313 6.23 3.39 -13.80
C ALA A 313 4.98 2.48 -13.72
N ASN A 314 4.03 2.65 -14.66
CA ASN A 314 2.76 1.90 -14.69
C ASN A 314 2.85 0.49 -15.27
N ARG A 315 3.95 0.16 -15.94
CA ARG A 315 4.19 -1.17 -16.52
C ARG A 315 4.90 -2.05 -15.49
N PHE A 316 4.80 -3.37 -15.70
CA PHE A 316 5.56 -4.32 -14.91
C PHE A 316 7.06 -4.01 -15.02
N ALA A 317 7.71 -3.82 -13.87
CA ALA A 317 9.14 -3.60 -13.78
C ALA A 317 9.64 -4.14 -12.44
N LEU A 318 10.57 -5.07 -12.52
CA LEU A 318 11.11 -5.74 -11.34
C LEU A 318 12.02 -4.76 -10.57
N ARG A 319 11.80 -4.66 -9.26
CA ARG A 319 12.65 -3.98 -8.31
C ARG A 319 13.21 -4.99 -7.34
N SER A 320 14.45 -4.81 -6.94
CA SER A 320 15.15 -5.76 -6.10
C SER A 320 16.04 -5.09 -5.09
N SER A 321 16.27 -5.77 -3.98
CA SER A 321 17.19 -5.35 -2.94
C SER A 321 17.82 -6.56 -2.28
N VAL A 322 18.97 -6.32 -1.64
CA VAL A 322 19.64 -7.26 -0.76
C VAL A 322 19.96 -6.56 0.54
N GLY A 323 20.00 -7.29 1.65
CA GLY A 323 20.25 -6.66 2.92
C GLY A 323 20.48 -7.62 4.06
N ALA A 324 20.64 -7.02 5.24
CA ALA A 324 20.81 -7.71 6.49
C ALA A 324 19.79 -7.20 7.51
N SER A 325 19.38 -8.08 8.41
CA SER A 325 18.52 -7.74 9.53
C SER A 325 19.13 -8.18 10.85
N VAL A 326 18.78 -7.44 11.90
CA VAL A 326 18.93 -7.90 13.29
C VAL A 326 17.52 -8.05 13.85
N LEU A 327 17.21 -9.26 14.30
CA LEU A 327 15.95 -9.58 14.98
C LEU A 327 16.23 -9.72 16.47
N TRP A 328 15.38 -9.11 17.28
CA TRP A 328 15.48 -9.15 18.73
C TRP A 328 14.13 -9.46 19.35
N ASN A 329 14.01 -10.63 19.96
CA ASN A 329 12.88 -10.96 20.82
C ASN A 329 13.08 -10.28 22.19
N SER A 330 12.82 -8.97 22.24
CA SER A 330 12.98 -8.17 23.45
C SER A 330 11.86 -8.46 24.46
N PRO A 331 12.04 -8.12 25.75
CA PRO A 331 10.98 -8.21 26.76
C PRO A 331 9.71 -7.43 26.39
N MET A 332 9.84 -6.37 25.59
CA MET A 332 8.72 -5.49 25.19
C MET A 332 8.02 -5.96 23.90
N GLY A 333 8.58 -6.96 23.22
CA GLY A 333 8.08 -7.44 21.93
C GLY A 333 9.18 -7.74 20.91
N PRO A 334 8.82 -8.38 19.80
CA PRO A 334 9.74 -8.61 18.70
C PRO A 334 10.10 -7.28 18.03
N ILE A 335 11.41 -7.03 17.92
CA ILE A 335 12.00 -5.88 17.26
C ILE A 335 12.81 -6.37 16.07
N ARG A 336 12.75 -5.64 14.96
CA ARG A 336 13.51 -5.93 13.75
C ARG A 336 14.11 -4.63 13.20
N PHE A 337 15.41 -4.68 12.95
CA PHE A 337 16.17 -3.66 12.23
C PHE A 337 16.55 -4.24 10.88
N ASP A 338 16.22 -3.54 9.80
CA ASP A 338 16.55 -3.92 8.44
C ASP A 338 17.44 -2.85 7.80
N TYR A 339 18.54 -3.29 7.19
CA TYR A 339 19.34 -2.46 6.30
C TYR A 339 19.37 -3.10 4.91
N ALA A 340 18.77 -2.41 3.94
CA ALA A 340 18.61 -2.90 2.57
C ALA A 340 19.30 -1.97 1.57
N VAL A 341 20.06 -2.57 0.67
CA VAL A 341 20.66 -1.93 -0.50
C VAL A 341 19.81 -2.28 -1.71
N VAL A 342 19.22 -1.26 -2.33
CA VAL A 342 18.40 -1.41 -3.53
C VAL A 342 19.32 -1.65 -4.73
N THR A 343 19.15 -2.80 -5.38
CA THR A 343 19.97 -3.22 -6.53
C THR A 343 19.32 -2.85 -7.87
N SER A 344 17.99 -2.85 -7.95
CA SER A 344 17.26 -2.36 -9.13
C SER A 344 16.09 -1.45 -8.74
N LYS A 345 15.93 -0.36 -9.48
CA LYS A 345 14.90 0.67 -9.27
C LYS A 345 14.42 1.23 -10.61
N VAL A 346 13.21 1.78 -10.61
CA VAL A 346 12.61 2.49 -11.74
C VAL A 346 12.59 3.99 -11.45
N TYR A 347 12.50 4.80 -12.51
CA TYR A 347 12.28 6.24 -12.37
C TYR A 347 11.02 6.53 -11.53
N GLY A 348 11.14 7.44 -10.56
CA GLY A 348 10.06 7.78 -9.62
C GLY A 348 10.04 6.98 -8.31
N ASP A 349 10.74 5.84 -8.21
CA ASP A 349 10.73 5.05 -6.98
C ASP A 349 11.39 5.79 -5.81
N ILE A 350 10.90 5.67 -4.57
CA ILE A 350 11.52 6.28 -3.38
C ILE A 350 12.14 5.17 -2.52
N THR A 351 13.44 5.30 -2.24
CA THR A 351 14.21 4.33 -1.44
C THR A 351 14.31 4.76 0.01
N GLN A 352 14.30 3.79 0.92
CA GLN A 352 14.55 3.95 2.35
C GLN A 352 15.42 2.77 2.81
N ALA A 353 16.73 2.98 2.94
CA ALA A 353 17.69 1.90 3.20
C ALA A 353 17.52 1.28 4.59
N PHE A 354 17.32 2.11 5.62
CA PHE A 354 17.15 1.67 7.00
C PHE A 354 15.67 1.65 7.40
N ARG A 355 15.23 0.55 8.00
CA ARG A 355 13.90 0.41 8.56
C ARG A 355 13.98 -0.19 9.96
N PHE A 356 13.16 0.37 10.83
CA PHE A 356 12.87 -0.18 12.14
C PHE A 356 11.40 -0.62 12.17
N SER A 357 11.15 -1.79 12.75
CA SER A 357 9.81 -2.24 13.08
C SER A 357 9.81 -2.93 14.43
N GLY A 358 8.81 -2.64 15.25
CA GLY A 358 8.56 -3.32 16.52
C GLY A 358 7.11 -3.76 16.59
N GLY A 359 6.87 -4.91 17.22
CA GLY A 359 5.55 -5.34 17.65
C GLY A 359 5.46 -5.32 19.17
N THR A 360 4.23 -5.32 19.69
CA THR A 360 3.96 -5.54 21.11
C THR A 360 3.60 -7.01 21.35
N ASN A 361 3.97 -7.57 22.51
CA ASN A 361 3.65 -8.96 22.89
C ASN A 361 2.23 -9.17 23.46
N PHE A 362 1.34 -8.18 23.38
CA PHE A 362 0.03 -8.21 24.05
C PHE A 362 -1.02 -8.97 23.25
#